data_AF-A0AAV4GFY2-F1
#
_entry.id   AF-A0AAV4GFY2-F1
#
_cell.length_a   1.000
_cell.length_b   1.000
_cell.length_c   1.000
_cell.angle_alpha   90.00
_cell.angle_beta   90.00
_cell.angle_gamma   90.00
#
_symmetry.space_group_name_H-M   'P 1'
#
loop_
_entity.id
_entity.type
_entity.pdbx_description
1 polymer ?
#
loop_
_entity_poly.entity_id
_entity_poly.type
_entity_poly.pdbx_seq_one_letter_code
_entity_poly.pdbx_strand_id
1 'polypeptide(L)'
;MKSILEEYKCGKVRFVTTLKDSDDPVVKTAQPSINTGKKWKVAEAIDEAKEWLKMREVIGQTQTDRKGLGSTLVKWWSKAEGKEKRDKIIDEVRQRKDFRRIQKAVQQPQQGQWMNPILQSRDP
;
A
#
# COMPACT_ATOMS: atom_id res chain seq x y z
N MET A 1 -13.96 -5.50 10.07
CA MET A 1 -13.98 -6.52 8.99
C MET A 1 -13.33 -5.96 7.75
N LYS A 2 -12.46 -6.72 7.07
CA LYS A 2 -11.83 -6.30 5.80
C LYS A 2 -12.79 -6.54 4.64
N SER A 3 -12.77 -5.68 3.62
CA SER A 3 -13.67 -5.83 2.47
C SER A 3 -13.24 -7.00 1.58
N ILE A 4 -14.21 -7.74 1.02
CA ILE A 4 -13.95 -8.82 0.05
C ILE A 4 -13.09 -8.36 -1.12
N LEU A 5 -13.26 -7.10 -1.56
CA LEU A 5 -12.48 -6.53 -2.64
C LEU A 5 -11.00 -6.37 -2.26
N GLU A 6 -10.71 -6.06 -1.00
CA GLU A 6 -9.35 -5.87 -0.51
C GLU A 6 -8.63 -7.21 -0.42
N GLU A 7 -9.30 -8.23 0.12
CA GLU A 7 -8.75 -9.58 0.15
C GLU A 7 -8.59 -10.17 -1.25
N TYR A 8 -9.53 -9.90 -2.18
CA TYR A 8 -9.36 -10.25 -3.59
C TYR A 8 -8.09 -9.62 -4.18
N LYS A 9 -7.87 -8.32 -3.97
CA LYS A 9 -6.69 -7.62 -4.49
C LYS A 9 -5.40 -8.15 -3.89
N CYS A 10 -5.35 -8.31 -2.56
CA CYS A 10 -4.20 -8.88 -1.88
C CYS A 10 -3.91 -10.31 -2.35
N GLY A 11 -4.95 -11.14 -2.53
CA GLY A 11 -4.84 -12.50 -3.03
C GLY A 11 -4.28 -12.57 -4.45
N LYS A 12 -4.74 -11.70 -5.35
CA LYS A 12 -4.21 -11.60 -6.72
C LYS A 12 -2.75 -11.15 -6.74
N VAL A 13 -2.38 -10.16 -5.93
CA VAL A 13 -0.98 -9.72 -5.76
C VAL A 13 -0.12 -10.88 -5.26
N ARG A 14 -0.55 -11.54 -4.18
CA ARG A 14 0.14 -12.69 -3.59
C ARG A 14 0.41 -13.78 -4.62
N PHE A 15 -0.61 -14.12 -5.41
CA PHE A 15 -0.49 -15.15 -6.44
C PHE A 15 0.53 -14.75 -7.52
N VAL A 16 0.46 -13.53 -8.09
CA VAL A 16 1.47 -13.05 -9.07
C VAL A 16 2.88 -13.08 -8.49
N THR A 17 3.06 -12.52 -7.29
CA THR A 17 4.40 -12.44 -6.68
C THR A 17 4.95 -13.83 -6.37
N THR A 18 4.09 -14.79 -6.01
CA THR A 18 4.50 -16.17 -5.74
C THR A 18 4.96 -16.90 -6.99
N LEU A 19 4.29 -16.68 -8.13
CA LEU A 19 4.72 -17.27 -9.40
C LEU A 19 6.05 -16.68 -9.88
N LYS A 20 6.22 -15.35 -9.72
CA LYS A 20 7.47 -14.66 -10.10
C LYS A 20 8.67 -15.10 -9.25
N ASP A 21 8.45 -15.30 -7.96
CA ASP A 21 9.49 -15.70 -7.02
C ASP A 21 9.61 -17.23 -6.85
N SER A 22 8.99 -18.02 -7.72
CA SER A 22 9.07 -19.49 -7.66
C SER A 22 10.49 -19.98 -7.96
N ASP A 23 10.96 -20.99 -7.24
CA ASP A 23 12.26 -21.62 -7.52
C ASP A 23 12.22 -22.53 -8.76
N ASP A 24 11.02 -22.97 -9.14
CA ASP A 24 10.81 -23.77 -10.35
C ASP A 24 10.93 -22.88 -11.60
N PRO A 25 11.90 -23.16 -12.50
CA PRO A 25 12.12 -22.37 -13.71
C PRO A 25 10.95 -22.44 -14.69
N VAL A 26 10.20 -23.54 -14.73
CA VAL A 26 9.02 -23.70 -15.59
C VAL A 26 7.90 -22.78 -15.12
N VAL A 27 7.63 -22.78 -13.81
CA VAL A 27 6.62 -21.91 -13.19
C VAL A 27 6.99 -20.44 -13.34
N LYS A 28 8.26 -20.10 -13.10
CA LYS A 28 8.79 -18.74 -13.25
C LYS A 28 8.73 -18.27 -14.70
N THR A 29 8.90 -19.14 -15.69
CA THR A 29 8.83 -18.77 -17.11
C THR A 29 7.39 -18.65 -17.60
N ALA A 30 6.49 -19.52 -17.16
CA ALA A 30 5.11 -19.56 -17.64
C ALA A 30 4.33 -18.28 -17.36
N GLN A 31 4.59 -17.62 -16.21
CA GLN A 31 4.02 -16.32 -15.80
C GLN A 31 2.66 -15.96 -16.45
N PRO A 32 1.60 -16.72 -16.17
CA PRO A 32 0.33 -16.56 -16.84
C PRO A 32 -0.22 -15.15 -16.66
N SER A 33 -0.72 -14.56 -17.74
CA SER A 33 -1.37 -13.26 -17.70
C SER A 33 -2.63 -13.34 -16.84
N ILE A 34 -2.67 -12.60 -15.75
CA ILE A 34 -3.81 -12.65 -14.83
C ILE A 34 -4.86 -11.64 -15.25
N ASN A 35 -6.05 -12.15 -15.57
CA ASN A 35 -7.18 -11.28 -15.85
C ASN A 35 -7.76 -10.71 -14.54
N THR A 36 -7.57 -9.41 -14.32
CA THR A 36 -8.16 -8.66 -13.18
C THR A 36 -9.16 -7.59 -13.63
N GLY A 37 -9.66 -7.71 -14.86
CA GLY A 37 -10.59 -6.77 -15.47
C GLY A 37 -9.96 -5.43 -15.86
N LYS A 38 -10.79 -4.47 -16.31
CA LYS A 38 -10.34 -3.18 -16.85
C LYS A 38 -10.03 -2.13 -15.78
N LYS A 39 -10.74 -2.17 -14.64
CA LYS A 39 -10.69 -1.11 -13.60
C LYS A 39 -9.45 -1.19 -12.71
N TRP A 40 -8.74 -2.31 -12.70
CA TRP A 40 -7.61 -2.52 -11.82
C TRP A 40 -6.65 -3.56 -12.41
N LYS A 41 -5.38 -3.20 -12.50
CA LYS A 41 -4.32 -4.11 -12.95
C LYS A 41 -3.40 -4.46 -11.79
N VAL A 42 -3.06 -5.74 -11.68
CA VAL A 42 -2.20 -6.25 -10.60
C VAL A 42 -0.76 -5.76 -10.76
N ALA A 43 -0.26 -5.69 -12.00
CA ALA A 43 1.09 -5.22 -12.29
C ALA A 43 1.30 -3.78 -11.77
N GLU A 44 0.39 -2.87 -12.14
CA GLU A 44 0.41 -1.47 -11.68
C GLU A 44 0.35 -1.37 -10.15
N ALA A 45 -0.47 -2.20 -9.49
CA ALA A 45 -0.56 -2.19 -8.03
C ALA A 45 0.71 -2.71 -7.34
N ILE A 46 1.38 -3.71 -7.94
CA ILE A 46 2.66 -4.22 -7.44
C ILE A 46 3.73 -3.16 -7.59
N ASP A 47 3.78 -2.47 -8.73
CA ASP A 47 4.81 -1.47 -9.00
C ASP A 47 4.60 -0.21 -8.15
N GLU A 48 3.36 0.27 -7.98
CA GLU A 48 3.02 1.34 -7.01
C GLU A 48 3.49 0.93 -5.59
N ALA A 49 3.22 -0.31 -5.16
CA ALA A 49 3.65 -0.78 -3.84
C ALA A 49 5.18 -0.82 -3.69
N LYS A 50 5.92 -1.25 -4.72
CA LYS A 50 7.39 -1.22 -4.70
C LYS A 50 7.93 0.19 -4.62
N GLU A 51 7.35 1.13 -5.35
CA GLU A 51 7.74 2.54 -5.31
C GLU A 51 7.54 3.15 -3.93
N TRP A 52 6.41 2.88 -3.28
CA TRP A 52 6.16 3.30 -1.91
C TRP A 52 7.13 2.69 -0.91
N LEU A 53 7.44 1.40 -1.04
CA LEU A 53 8.43 0.74 -0.19
C LEU A 53 9.82 1.38 -0.36
N LYS A 54 10.24 1.70 -1.59
CA LYS A 54 11.49 2.43 -1.85
C LYS A 54 11.46 3.84 -1.28
N MET A 55 10.36 4.57 -1.48
CA MET A 55 10.21 5.92 -0.95
C MET A 55 10.31 5.93 0.58
N ARG A 56 9.71 4.93 1.25
CA ARG A 56 9.77 4.77 2.69
C ARG A 56 11.19 4.45 3.18
N GLU A 57 11.99 3.72 2.41
CA GLU A 57 13.41 3.53 2.69
C GLU A 57 14.20 4.83 2.59
N VAL A 58 13.90 5.68 1.60
CA VAL A 58 14.54 7.00 1.43
C VAL A 58 14.19 7.95 2.56
N ILE A 59 12.91 8.02 2.93
CA ILE A 59 12.44 8.82 4.09
C ILE A 59 13.08 8.30 5.38
N GLY A 60 13.35 7.00 5.45
CA GLY A 60 13.88 6.34 6.63
C GLY A 60 12.82 6.15 7.70
N GLN A 61 13.29 5.77 8.89
CA GLN A 61 12.39 5.48 10.01
C GLN A 61 11.92 6.78 10.65
N THR A 62 10.62 7.04 10.55
CA THR A 62 9.99 8.18 11.21
C THR A 62 9.69 7.84 12.67
N GLN A 63 9.80 8.81 13.57
CA GLN A 63 9.39 8.62 14.95
C GLN A 63 7.88 8.40 15.00
N THR A 64 7.48 7.24 15.51
CA THR A 64 6.09 6.94 15.87
C THR A 64 5.93 7.07 17.38
N ASP A 65 4.96 7.86 17.82
CA ASP A 65 4.64 8.12 19.23
C ASP A 65 5.81 8.75 20.02
N ARG A 66 5.81 8.56 21.34
CA ARG A 66 6.87 9.02 22.27
C ARG A 66 7.95 7.97 22.50
N LYS A 67 8.18 7.05 21.54
CA LYS A 67 9.14 5.94 21.67
C LYS A 67 10.60 6.34 21.39
N GLY A 68 10.82 7.54 20.84
CA GLY A 68 12.15 8.03 20.47
C GLY A 68 12.67 7.43 19.16
N LEU A 69 13.80 7.96 18.68
CA LEU A 69 14.48 7.46 17.48
C LEU A 69 15.21 6.15 17.78
N GLY A 70 15.18 5.20 16.84
CA GLY A 70 15.92 3.93 16.94
C GLY A 70 15.26 2.83 17.78
N SER A 71 14.04 3.05 18.30
CA SER A 71 13.31 2.06 19.10
C SER A 71 12.86 0.80 18.35
N THR A 72 12.93 0.80 17.01
CA THR A 72 12.44 -0.30 16.18
C THR A 72 13.44 -0.62 15.09
N LEU A 73 13.89 -1.88 15.07
CA LEU A 73 14.71 -2.41 14.00
C LEU A 73 13.80 -2.70 12.80
N VAL A 74 13.95 -1.92 11.73
CA VAL A 74 13.23 -2.13 10.48
C VAL A 74 14.13 -2.84 9.49
N LYS A 75 13.69 -4.03 9.05
CA LYS A 75 14.25 -4.65 7.86
C LYS A 75 13.61 -4.01 6.64
N TRP A 76 14.42 -3.30 5.86
CA TRP A 76 14.00 -2.63 4.62
C TRP A 76 13.64 -3.65 3.54
N TRP A 77 12.77 -3.26 2.60
CA TRP A 77 12.34 -4.12 1.49
C TRP A 77 13.51 -4.47 0.55
N SER A 78 14.45 -3.55 0.34
CA SER A 78 15.70 -3.79 -0.39
C SER A 78 16.56 -4.89 0.24
N LYS A 79 16.51 -5.02 1.57
CA LYS A 79 17.24 -6.03 2.36
C LYS A 79 16.41 -7.29 2.64
N ALA A 80 15.16 -7.34 2.21
CA ALA A 80 14.28 -8.48 2.40
C ALA A 80 14.42 -9.48 1.24
N GLU A 81 14.21 -10.77 1.54
CA GLU A 81 14.37 -11.86 0.59
C GLU A 81 13.17 -12.82 0.60
N GLY A 82 12.97 -13.52 -0.52
CA GLY A 82 11.98 -14.57 -0.68
C GLY A 82 10.57 -14.16 -0.21
N LYS A 83 10.03 -14.92 0.74
CA LYS A 83 8.68 -14.70 1.27
C LYS A 83 8.53 -13.33 1.95
N GLU A 84 9.52 -12.88 2.70
CA GLU A 84 9.45 -11.62 3.44
C GLU A 84 9.29 -10.43 2.48
N LYS A 85 10.02 -10.47 1.35
CA LYS A 85 9.93 -9.45 0.32
C LYS A 85 8.53 -9.36 -0.29
N ARG A 86 7.87 -10.50 -0.49
CA ARG A 86 6.48 -10.60 -0.98
C ARG A 86 5.48 -10.12 0.05
N ASP A 87 5.63 -10.52 1.30
CA ASP A 87 4.74 -10.14 2.39
C ASP A 87 4.73 -8.61 2.57
N LYS A 88 5.89 -7.95 2.48
CA LYS A 88 5.98 -6.48 2.46
C LYS A 88 5.20 -5.84 1.31
N ILE A 89 5.25 -6.40 0.11
CA ILE A 89 4.45 -5.88 -1.04
C ILE A 89 2.96 -6.04 -0.77
N ILE A 90 2.53 -7.21 -0.26
CA ILE A 90 1.12 -7.49 0.03
C ILE A 90 0.61 -6.56 1.12
N ASP A 91 1.39 -6.36 2.19
CA ASP A 91 1.05 -5.47 3.28
C ASP A 91 1.01 -4.01 2.84
N GLU A 92 1.90 -3.58 1.95
CA GLU A 92 1.87 -2.22 1.38
C GLU A 92 0.61 -2.00 0.54
N VAL A 93 0.23 -2.95 -0.31
CA VAL A 93 -1.02 -2.89 -1.09
C VAL A 93 -2.24 -2.75 -0.17
N ARG A 94 -2.20 -3.41 1.00
CA ARG A 94 -3.23 -3.30 2.02
C ARG A 94 -3.21 -1.94 2.71
N GLN A 95 -2.06 -1.48 3.21
CA GLN A 95 -1.92 -0.18 3.89
C GLN A 95 -2.31 0.99 2.98
N ARG A 96 -2.03 0.89 1.68
CA ARG A 96 -2.39 1.92 0.70
C ARG A 96 -3.91 2.10 0.56
N LYS A 97 -4.72 1.08 0.88
CA LYS A 97 -6.18 1.22 0.96
C LYS A 97 -6.60 2.03 2.17
N ASP A 98 -6.02 1.74 3.33
CA ASP A 98 -6.30 2.47 4.56
C ASP A 98 -5.84 3.92 4.45
N PHE A 99 -4.67 4.17 3.86
CA PHE A 99 -4.21 5.52 3.56
C PHE A 99 -5.21 6.30 2.72
N ARG A 100 -5.77 5.70 1.66
CA ARG A 100 -6.80 6.35 0.83
C ARG A 100 -8.09 6.63 1.60
N ARG A 101 -8.48 5.78 2.54
CA ARG A 101 -9.62 6.03 3.43
C ARG A 101 -9.36 7.23 4.35
N ILE A 102 -8.17 7.27 4.97
CA ILE A 102 -7.76 8.37 5.84
C ILE A 102 -7.70 9.67 5.05
N GLN A 103 -7.04 9.67 3.88
CA GLN A 103 -6.96 10.84 3.00
C GLN A 103 -8.35 11.36 2.65
N LYS A 104 -9.30 10.47 2.30
CA LYS A 104 -10.68 10.86 2.04
C LYS A 104 -11.36 11.44 3.28
N ALA A 105 -11.19 10.80 4.45
CA ALA A 105 -11.78 11.28 5.70
C ALA A 105 -11.27 12.67 6.09
N VAL A 106 -9.98 12.97 5.89
CA VAL A 106 -9.39 14.29 6.14
C VAL A 106 -9.96 15.37 5.21
N GLN A 107 -10.31 15.02 3.96
CA GLN A 107 -10.87 15.96 2.99
C GLN A 107 -12.36 16.25 3.20
N GLN A 108 -13.12 15.35 3.84
CA GLN A 108 -14.57 15.48 4.00
C GLN A 108 -15.03 16.72 4.79
N PRO A 109 -14.40 17.11 5.92
CA PRO A 109 -14.76 18.33 6.64
C PRO A 109 -14.62 19.60 5.80
N GLN A 110 -13.62 19.66 4.91
CA GLN A 110 -13.38 20.81 4.04
C GLN A 110 -14.51 21.00 3.01
N GLN A 111 -15.13 19.91 2.55
CA GLN A 111 -16.21 19.94 1.56
C GLN A 111 -17.49 20.62 2.08
N GLY A 112 -17.73 20.63 3.39
CA GLY A 112 -18.89 21.28 4.02
C GLY A 112 -18.57 22.62 4.68
N GLN A 113 -17.33 23.09 4.59
CA GLN A 113 -16.87 24.27 5.35
C GLN A 113 -17.57 25.56 4.91
N TRP A 114 -17.97 25.66 3.64
CA TRP A 114 -18.74 26.78 3.09
C TRP A 114 -20.18 26.85 3.61
N MET A 115 -20.69 25.81 4.30
CA MET A 115 -22.03 25.82 4.91
C MET A 115 -22.01 26.24 6.38
N ASN A 116 -20.84 26.57 6.94
CA ASN A 116 -20.71 26.93 8.35
C ASN A 116 -20.77 28.47 8.54
N PRO A 117 -21.89 29.02 9.03
CA PRO A 117 -22.08 30.47 9.17
C PRO A 117 -21.12 31.11 10.20
N ILE A 118 -20.58 30.33 11.14
CA ILE A 118 -19.60 30.79 12.14
C ILE A 118 -18.20 30.99 11.50
N LEU A 119 -17.90 30.26 10.42
CA LEU A 119 -16.63 30.42 9.69
C LEU A 119 -16.71 31.51 8.61
N GLN A 120 -17.87 31.70 7.98
CA GLN A 120 -18.09 32.76 6.97
C GLN A 120 -18.09 34.18 7.55
N SER A 121 -18.40 34.33 8.84
CA SER A 121 -18.41 35.62 9.54
C SER A 121 -17.02 36.07 10.04
N ARG A 122 -15.97 35.29 9.76
CA ARG A 122 -14.57 35.58 10.10
C ARG A 122 -13.71 36.00 8.91
N ASP A 123 -14.26 35.98 7.70
CA ASP A 123 -13.58 36.51 6.52
C ASP A 123 -13.91 38.02 6.39
N PRO A 124 -12.92 38.92 6.26
CA PRO A 124 -13.13 40.36 6.09
C PRO A 124 -13.71 40.75 4.72
#